data_AF-A0A961K681-F1
#
_entry.id   AF-A0A961K681-F1
#
_cell.length_a   1.000
_cell.length_b   1.000
_cell.length_c   1.000
_cell.angle_alpha   90.00
_cell.angle_beta   90.00
_cell.angle_gamma   90.00
#
_symmetry.space_group_name_H-M   'P 1'
#
loop_
_entity.id
_entity.type
_entity.pdbx_description
1 polymer ?
#
loop_
_entity_poly.entity_id
_entity_poly.type
_entity_poly.pdbx_seq_one_letter_code
_entity_poly.pdbx_strand_id
1 'polypeptide(L)'
;CNNFVDMDQDTIHENTLCCGGGGGLLTDDLMDLRIKGAAPRMTAVQQVTESHGVTHMAAICAICKTQFSKVMPKYGYDMDSIVSVHQLVSNAIILDGQETDDAE
;
A
#
# COMPACT_ATOMS: atom_id res chain seq x y z
N CYS A 1 -17.40 -0.60 -11.15
CA CYS A 1 -16.69 0.70 -11.14
C CYS A 1 -15.20 0.45 -11.02
N ASN A 2 -14.38 1.09 -11.87
CA ASN A 2 -12.93 1.07 -11.74
C ASN A 2 -12.52 2.19 -10.77
N ASN A 3 -12.47 1.89 -9.47
CA ASN A 3 -12.09 2.85 -8.43
C ASN A 3 -10.56 2.88 -8.25
N PHE A 4 -9.83 3.00 -9.36
CA PHE A 4 -8.38 3.06 -9.36
C PHE A 4 -7.94 4.50 -9.57
N VAL A 5 -7.03 4.97 -8.72
CA VAL A 5 -6.47 6.32 -8.75
C VAL A 5 -4.95 6.17 -8.69
N ASP A 6 -4.27 6.70 -9.70
CA ASP A 6 -2.82 6.84 -9.67
C ASP A 6 -2.41 7.99 -8.75
N MET A 7 -1.20 7.87 -8.18
CA MET A 7 -0.55 9.01 -7.53
C MET A 7 -0.08 10.03 -8.57
N ASP A 8 0.42 11.16 -8.09
CA ASP A 8 1.01 12.18 -8.96
C ASP A 8 2.09 11.59 -9.89
N GLN A 9 2.10 12.03 -11.15
CA GLN A 9 3.01 11.54 -12.20
C GLN A 9 4.49 11.73 -11.83
N ASP A 10 4.81 12.73 -11.01
CA ASP A 10 6.18 12.98 -10.52
C ASP A 10 6.59 12.05 -9.37
N THR A 11 5.75 11.06 -9.02
CA THR A 11 6.00 10.12 -7.92
C THR A 11 5.90 8.64 -8.35
N ILE A 12 5.63 8.38 -9.62
CA ILE A 12 5.42 7.05 -10.19
C ILE A 12 6.24 6.85 -11.46
N HIS A 13 6.23 5.62 -12.00
CA HIS A 13 6.96 5.24 -13.22
C HIS A 13 8.45 5.60 -13.15
N GLU A 14 8.97 6.42 -14.06
CA GLU A 14 10.39 6.83 -14.07
C GLU A 14 10.77 7.70 -12.85
N ASN A 15 9.79 8.37 -12.24
CA ASN A 15 9.96 9.18 -11.03
C ASN A 15 9.55 8.40 -9.76
N THR A 16 9.60 7.06 -9.80
CA THR A 16 9.04 6.24 -8.73
C THR A 16 9.74 6.45 -7.37
N LEU A 17 8.93 6.67 -6.34
CA LEU A 17 9.38 6.74 -4.95
C LEU A 17 9.39 5.34 -4.30
N CYS A 18 10.51 4.95 -3.70
CA CYS A 18 10.63 3.67 -3.00
C CYS A 18 9.79 3.64 -1.70
N CYS A 19 9.47 2.44 -1.21
CA CYS A 19 8.85 2.25 0.12
C CYS A 19 9.81 2.51 1.30
N GLY A 20 11.12 2.55 1.03
CA GLY A 20 12.15 2.74 2.06
C GLY A 20 12.47 1.50 2.92
N GLY A 21 11.87 0.34 2.64
CA GLY A 21 12.08 -0.90 3.40
C GLY A 21 13.07 -1.91 2.79
N GLY A 22 13.54 -1.68 1.56
CA GLY A 22 14.48 -2.57 0.86
C GLY A 22 15.90 -2.53 1.44
N GLY A 23 16.83 -3.30 0.85
CA GLY A 23 18.26 -3.21 1.19
C GLY A 23 18.64 -3.69 2.60
N GLY A 24 17.82 -4.54 3.22
CA GLY A 24 18.05 -5.03 4.59
C GLY A 24 17.56 -4.08 5.69
N LEU A 25 16.80 -3.04 5.35
CA LEU A 25 16.33 -2.03 6.31
C LEU A 25 15.08 -2.45 7.10
N LEU A 26 14.49 -3.60 6.79
CA LEU A 26 13.24 -4.13 7.35
C LEU A 26 13.34 -4.69 8.78
N THR A 27 14.29 -4.21 9.59
CA THR A 27 14.39 -4.53 11.02
C THR A 27 13.60 -3.52 11.85
N ASP A 28 13.19 -3.91 13.05
CA ASP A 28 12.44 -3.04 13.97
C ASP A 28 13.36 -2.02 14.66
N ASP A 29 14.66 -2.29 14.78
CA ASP A 29 15.66 -1.35 15.30
C ASP A 29 15.86 -0.11 14.41
N LEU A 30 15.43 -0.20 13.13
CA LEU A 30 15.57 0.87 12.14
C LEU A 30 14.24 1.58 11.86
N MET A 31 13.26 1.50 12.77
CA MET A 31 11.93 2.07 12.53
C MET A 31 11.96 3.57 12.17
N ASP A 32 12.76 4.37 12.87
CA ASP A 32 12.90 5.81 12.58
C ASP A 32 13.45 6.07 11.16
N LEU A 33 14.40 5.25 10.72
CA LEU A 33 14.94 5.33 9.37
C LEU A 33 13.91 4.88 8.33
N ARG A 34 13.15 3.82 8.62
CA ARG A 34 12.08 3.31 7.76
C ARG A 34 10.98 4.36 7.56
N ILE A 35 10.57 5.06 8.62
CA ILE A 35 9.59 6.16 8.55
C ILE A 35 10.14 7.29 7.68
N LYS A 36 11.38 7.75 7.93
CA LYS A 36 12.01 8.81 7.14
C LYS A 36 12.16 8.44 5.66
N GLY A 37 12.57 7.20 5.38
CA GLY A 37 12.74 6.71 4.01
C GLY A 37 11.42 6.56 3.25
N ALA A 38 10.32 6.28 3.96
CA ALA A 38 8.98 6.18 3.37
C ALA A 38 8.30 7.54 3.18
N ALA A 39 8.79 8.61 3.82
CA ALA A 39 8.12 9.91 3.87
C ALA A 39 7.73 10.46 2.48
N PRO A 40 8.60 10.44 1.44
CA PRO A 40 8.21 10.94 0.12
C PRO A 40 7.01 10.19 -0.47
N ARG A 41 6.98 8.86 -0.33
CA ARG A 41 5.85 8.03 -0.81
C ARG A 41 4.59 8.27 0.03
N MET A 42 4.72 8.44 1.35
CA MET A 42 3.59 8.74 2.22
C MET A 42 2.95 10.10 1.92
N THR A 43 3.73 11.11 1.54
CA THR A 43 3.19 12.40 1.06
C THR A 43 2.34 12.20 -0.20
N ALA A 44 2.81 11.41 -1.17
CA ALA A 44 2.03 11.10 -2.37
C ALA A 44 0.72 10.34 -2.06
N VAL A 45 0.76 9.41 -1.09
CA VAL A 45 -0.44 8.71 -0.60
C VAL A 45 -1.42 9.69 0.05
N GLN A 46 -0.95 10.56 0.95
CA GLN A 46 -1.80 11.56 1.62
C GLN A 46 -2.52 12.47 0.62
N GLN A 47 -1.81 12.92 -0.42
CA GLN A 47 -2.41 13.74 -1.47
C GLN A 47 -3.60 13.05 -2.13
N VAL A 48 -3.48 11.77 -2.54
CA VAL A 48 -4.58 11.05 -3.19
C VAL A 48 -5.68 10.61 -2.21
N THR A 49 -5.34 10.37 -0.94
CA THR A 49 -6.33 10.14 0.12
C THR A 49 -7.19 11.38 0.34
N GLU A 50 -6.60 12.57 0.44
CA GLU A 50 -7.34 13.82 0.69
C GLU A 50 -8.12 14.29 -0.55
N SER A 51 -7.53 14.19 -1.74
CA SER A 51 -8.14 14.73 -2.96
C SER A 51 -9.13 13.78 -3.65
N HIS A 52 -8.92 12.46 -3.53
CA HIS A 52 -9.71 11.45 -4.23
C HIS A 52 -10.37 10.43 -3.30
N GLY A 53 -10.16 10.53 -1.98
CA GLY A 53 -10.76 9.60 -1.01
C GLY A 53 -10.18 8.19 -1.09
N VAL A 54 -8.94 8.02 -1.54
CA VAL A 54 -8.27 6.70 -1.61
C VAL A 54 -8.19 6.09 -0.22
N THR A 55 -8.74 4.88 -0.09
CA THR A 55 -8.79 4.12 1.18
C THR A 55 -7.66 3.10 1.30
N HIS A 56 -7.20 2.55 0.18
CA HIS A 56 -6.19 1.48 0.17
C HIS A 56 -5.13 1.74 -0.90
N MET A 57 -3.87 1.52 -0.55
CA MET A 57 -2.78 1.42 -1.51
C MET A 57 -2.50 -0.05 -1.82
N ALA A 58 -2.40 -0.40 -3.10
CA ALA A 58 -2.05 -1.75 -3.52
C ALA A 58 -0.54 -1.90 -3.73
N ALA A 59 0.05 -2.93 -3.14
CA ALA A 59 1.46 -3.28 -3.32
C ALA A 59 1.63 -4.69 -3.91
N ILE A 60 2.37 -4.80 -5.01
CA ILE A 60 2.74 -6.10 -5.57
C ILE A 60 3.91 -6.75 -4.83
N CYS A 61 4.79 -5.92 -4.26
CA CYS A 61 5.99 -6.37 -3.56
C CYS A 61 5.71 -6.67 -2.08
N ALA A 62 6.10 -7.87 -1.62
CA ALA A 62 5.94 -8.29 -0.22
C ALA A 62 6.67 -7.35 0.76
N ILE A 63 7.87 -6.88 0.41
CA ILE A 63 8.62 -5.90 1.22
C ILE A 63 7.85 -4.59 1.34
N CYS A 64 7.29 -4.08 0.23
CA CYS A 64 6.49 -2.86 0.27
C CYS A 64 5.27 -3.02 1.19
N LYS A 65 4.56 -4.16 1.11
CA LYS A 65 3.43 -4.44 2.00
C LYS A 65 3.88 -4.42 3.46
N THR A 66 4.89 -5.23 3.83
CA THR A 66 5.39 -5.32 5.21
C THR A 66 5.92 -4.00 5.74
N GLN A 67 6.59 -3.22 4.89
CA GLN A 67 7.08 -1.90 5.24
C GLN A 67 5.93 -0.96 5.58
N PHE A 68 4.95 -0.82 4.68
CA PHE A 68 3.84 0.10 4.89
C PHE A 68 2.89 -0.35 5.98
N SER A 69 2.70 -1.65 6.22
CA SER A 69 1.87 -2.14 7.34
C SER A 69 2.38 -1.64 8.70
N LYS A 70 3.68 -1.37 8.85
CA LYS A 70 4.25 -0.79 10.08
C LYS A 70 4.40 0.74 10.03
N VAL A 71 4.58 1.32 8.83
CA VAL A 71 4.82 2.76 8.66
C VAL A 71 3.52 3.57 8.58
N MET A 72 2.52 3.10 7.85
CA MET A 72 1.23 3.79 7.66
C MET A 72 0.55 4.23 8.97
N PRO A 73 0.55 3.42 10.05
CA PRO A 73 0.04 3.84 11.37
C PRO A 73 0.72 5.09 11.94
N LYS A 74 1.97 5.38 11.57
CA LYS A 74 2.69 6.58 12.00
C LYS A 74 2.21 7.85 11.29
N TYR A 75 1.44 7.69 10.21
CA TYR A 75 0.84 8.77 9.43
C TYR A 75 -0.69 8.85 9.60
N GLY A 76 -1.28 8.11 10.55
CA GLY A 76 -2.71 8.16 10.86
C GLY A 76 -3.58 7.22 10.01
N TYR A 77 -2.99 6.26 9.33
CA TYR A 77 -3.70 5.22 8.57
C TYR A 77 -3.79 3.92 9.35
N ASP A 78 -4.74 3.07 9.00
CA ASP A 78 -4.81 1.72 9.54
C ASP A 78 -3.74 0.80 8.92
N MET A 79 -3.40 -0.28 9.61
CA MET A 79 -2.38 -1.23 9.14
C MET A 79 -2.78 -1.94 7.84
N ASP A 80 -4.09 -2.08 7.60
CA ASP A 80 -4.71 -2.72 6.44
C ASP A 80 -4.99 -1.73 5.29
N SER A 81 -4.72 -0.44 5.46
CA SER A 81 -4.71 0.55 4.37
C SER A 81 -3.69 0.22 3.27
N ILE A 82 -2.82 -0.77 3.48
CA ILE A 82 -1.98 -1.40 2.46
C ILE A 82 -2.43 -2.84 2.17
N VAL A 83 -2.78 -3.10 0.91
CA VAL A 83 -3.23 -4.43 0.43
C VAL A 83 -2.22 -5.02 -0.54
N SER A 84 -2.21 -6.34 -0.68
CA SER A 84 -1.42 -6.98 -1.74
C SER A 84 -2.20 -7.01 -3.04
N VAL A 85 -1.54 -6.78 -4.18
CA VAL A 85 -2.16 -7.04 -5.49
C VAL A 85 -2.58 -8.51 -5.62
N HIS A 86 -1.80 -9.46 -5.07
CA HIS A 86 -2.17 -10.88 -5.04
C HIS A 86 -3.47 -11.12 -4.25
N GLN A 87 -3.68 -10.40 -3.15
CA GLN A 87 -4.90 -10.47 -2.35
C GLN A 87 -6.10 -9.92 -3.13
N LEU A 88 -5.94 -8.77 -3.81
CA LEU A 88 -7.00 -8.20 -4.65
C LEU A 88 -7.39 -9.15 -5.78
N VAL A 89 -6.42 -9.78 -6.44
CA VAL A 89 -6.68 -10.77 -7.50
C VAL A 89 -7.35 -12.00 -6.90
N SER A 90 -6.87 -12.52 -5.77
CA SER A 90 -7.48 -13.67 -5.10
C SER A 90 -8.93 -13.42 -4.72
N ASN A 91 -9.26 -12.25 -4.18
CA ASN A 91 -10.62 -11.88 -3.80
C ASN A 91 -11.53 -11.68 -5.01
N ALA A 92 -10.97 -11.33 -6.18
CA ALA A 92 -11.72 -11.12 -7.41
C ALA A 92 -11.98 -12.42 -8.21
N ILE A 93 -11.23 -13.49 -7.93
CA ILE A 93 -11.41 -14.77 -8.60
C ILE A 93 -12.70 -15.43 -8.08
N ILE A 94 -13.56 -15.82 -9.00
CA ILE A 94 -14.76 -16.63 -8.74
C ILE A 94 -14.55 -17.97 -9.42
N LEU A 95 -14.43 -19.04 -8.62
CA LEU A 95 -14.30 -20.41 -9.12
C LEU A 95 -15.65 -21.11 -9.17
N ASP A 96 -15.85 -21.96 -10.18
CA ASP A 96 -17.04 -22.79 -10.29
C ASP A 96 -17.17 -23.70 -9.06
N GLY A 97 -18.27 -23.54 -8.32
CA GLY A 97 -18.54 -24.28 -7.09
C GLY A 97 -17.91 -23.71 -5.81
N GLN A 98 -17.36 -22.49 -5.85
CA GLN A 98 -16.92 -21.82 -4.61
C GLN A 98 -18.14 -21.39 -3.78
N GLU A 99 -18.15 -21.73 -2.49
CA GLU A 99 -19.03 -21.10 -1.52
C GLU A 99 -18.36 -19.80 -1.07
N THR A 100 -19.03 -18.67 -1.30
CA THR A 100 -18.59 -17.35 -0.82
C THR A 100 -19.28 -17.02 0.49
N ASP A 101 -18.52 -16.54 1.48
CA ASP A 101 -19.07 -16.04 2.75
C ASP A 101 -19.97 -14.79 2.60
N ASP A 102 -20.02 -14.19 1.40
CA ASP A 102 -20.81 -13.00 1.06
C ASP A 102 -22.33 -13.28 0.87
N ALA A 103 -22.80 -14.46 1.28
CA ALA A 103 -24.21 -14.85 1.25
C ALA A 103 -24.86 -14.79 2.65
N GLU A 104 -24.84 -13.60 3.26
CA GLU A 104 -25.77 -13.21 4.34
C GLU A 104 -26.48 -11.89 4.00
#